data_AF-A0A423IGU2-F1
#
_entry.id   AF-A0A423IGU2-F1
#
_cell.length_a   1.000
_cell.length_b   1.000
_cell.length_c   1.000
_cell.angle_alpha   90.00
_cell.angle_beta   90.00
_cell.angle_gamma   90.00
#
_symmetry.space_group_name_H-M   'P 1'
#
loop_
_entity.id
_entity.type
_entity.pdbx_description
1 polymer ?
#
loop_
_entity_poly.entity_id
_entity_poly.type
_entity_poly.pdbx_seq_one_letter_code
_entity_poly.pdbx_strand_id
1 'polypeptide(L)' 'MCTYTVTPDSHFIIDEHPTLKNTLVVSACSGHGFKHSVALGEAFAQWCIRGRSELDLSAFSLKRFEKAMG' A
#
# COMPACT_ATOMS: atom_id res chain seq x y z
N MET A 1 -12.53 0.77 -21.78
CA MET A 1 -12.58 -0.29 -20.75
C MET A 1 -11.47 -0.01 -19.74
N CYS A 2 -11.76 -0.05 -18.44
CA CYS A 2 -10.78 0.11 -17.36
C CYS A 2 -10.58 -1.24 -16.66
N THR A 3 -9.37 -1.51 -16.16
CA THR A 3 -9.02 -2.77 -15.47
C THR A 3 -8.90 -2.54 -13.98
N TYR A 4 -9.27 -3.55 -13.18
CA TYR A 4 -9.01 -3.58 -11.75
C TYR A 4 -7.99 -4.65 -11.43
N THR A 5 -7.05 -4.31 -10.57
CA THR A 5 -6.19 -5.28 -9.88
C THR A 5 -6.82 -5.52 -8.51
N VAL A 6 -7.02 -6.76 -8.10
CA VAL A 6 -7.74 -7.06 -6.86
C VAL A 6 -6.93 -8.08 -6.08
N THR A 7 -6.63 -7.75 -4.82
CA THR A 7 -6.02 -8.68 -3.86
C THR A 7 -7.06 -9.66 -3.33
N PRO A 8 -6.68 -10.83 -2.79
CA PRO A 8 -7.64 -11.79 -2.24
C PRO A 8 -8.58 -11.22 -1.18
N ASP A 9 -8.12 -10.23 -0.40
CA ASP A 9 -8.90 -9.56 0.64
C ASP A 9 -9.51 -8.22 0.19
N SER A 10 -9.34 -7.85 -1.08
CA SER A 10 -9.77 -6.56 -1.65
C SER A 10 -9.20 -5.32 -0.93
N HIS A 11 -8.11 -5.43 -0.16
CA HIS A 11 -7.40 -4.29 0.42
C HIS A 11 -6.16 -3.90 -0.39
N PHE A 12 -5.67 -2.68 -0.16
CA PHE A 12 -4.42 -2.20 -0.78
C PHE A 12 -3.21 -3.03 -0.37
N ILE A 13 -2.15 -2.95 -1.16
CA ILE A 13 -0.79 -3.34 -0.72
C ILE A 13 0.06 -2.09 -0.67
N ILE A 14 0.61 -1.80 0.50
CA ILE A 14 1.54 -0.70 0.74
C ILE A 14 2.65 -1.27 1.60
N ASP A 15 3.85 -1.42 1.04
CA ASP A 15 4.98 -1.99 1.76
C ASP A 15 6.32 -1.49 1.20
N GLU A 16 7.38 -1.64 1.98
CA GLU A 16 8.73 -1.35 1.51
C GLU A 16 9.25 -2.53 0.68
N HIS A 17 9.96 -2.21 -0.41
CA HIS A 17 10.54 -3.26 -1.25
C HIS A 17 11.62 -4.02 -0.47
N PRO A 18 11.59 -5.36 -0.43
CA PRO A 18 12.45 -6.15 0.47
C PRO A 18 13.95 -5.98 0.20
N THR A 19 14.33 -5.65 -1.04
CA THR A 19 15.73 -5.51 -1.45
C THR A 19 16.12 -4.12 -1.93
N LEU A 20 15.15 -3.24 -2.22
CA LEU A 20 15.42 -1.91 -2.77
C LEU A 20 15.21 -0.90 -1.66
N LYS A 21 16.31 -0.27 -1.22
CA LYS A 21 16.25 0.77 -0.19
C LYS A 21 15.40 1.95 -0.68
N ASN A 22 14.70 2.59 0.25
CA ASN A 22 13.91 3.80 -0.01
C ASN A 22 12.89 3.64 -1.16
N THR A 23 12.41 2.42 -1.38
CA THR A 23 11.42 2.10 -2.42
C THR A 23 10.14 1.60 -1.76
N LEU A 24 9.04 2.33 -1.94
CA LEU A 24 7.72 1.94 -1.51
C LEU A 24 6.95 1.30 -2.66
N VAL A 25 6.41 0.10 -2.45
CA VAL A 25 5.53 -0.60 -3.38
C VAL A 25 4.09 -0.30 -3.00
N VAL A 26 3.34 0.24 -3.96
CA VAL A 26 1.94 0.62 -3.75
C VAL A 26 1.06 -0.03 -4.83
N SER A 27 0.09 -0.82 -4.41
CA SER A 27 -1.00 -1.32 -5.24
C SER A 27 -2.32 -0.75 -4.71
N ALA A 28 -2.73 0.38 -5.28
CA ALA A 28 -3.95 1.11 -4.90
C ALA A 28 -5.19 0.54 -5.61
N CYS A 29 -5.44 -0.76 -5.48
CA CYS A 29 -6.33 -1.46 -6.38
C CYS A 29 -7.41 -2.26 -5.65
N SER A 30 -8.67 -1.81 -5.84
CA SER A 30 -9.95 -2.49 -5.54
C SER A 30 -11.15 -1.64 -6.01
N GLY A 31 -11.00 -0.86 -7.09
CA GLY A 31 -12.05 0.08 -7.56
C GLY A 31 -12.32 1.28 -6.65
N HIS A 32 -11.68 1.36 -5.46
CA HIS A 32 -11.88 2.42 -4.48
C HIS A 32 -10.59 3.20 -4.12
N GLY A 33 -9.49 2.97 -4.85
CA GLY A 33 -8.24 3.71 -4.64
C GLY A 33 -8.41 5.22 -4.87
N PHE A 34 -9.29 5.61 -5.79
CA PHE A 34 -9.50 7.01 -6.17
C PHE A 34 -9.94 7.90 -4.99
N LYS A 35 -10.92 7.46 -4.19
CA LYS A 35 -11.39 8.24 -3.02
C LYS A 35 -10.36 8.36 -1.89
N HIS A 36 -9.39 7.46 -1.84
CA HIS A 36 -8.32 7.47 -0.82
C HIS A 36 -7.03 8.10 -1.33
N SER A 37 -6.98 8.50 -2.61
CA SER A 37 -5.76 8.97 -3.27
C SER A 37 -5.11 10.17 -2.60
N VAL A 38 -5.91 11.10 -2.06
CA VAL A 38 -5.41 12.30 -1.35
C VAL A 38 -4.67 11.90 -0.07
N ALA A 39 -5.33 11.15 0.82
CA ALA A 39 -4.74 10.74 2.09
C ALA A 39 -3.52 9.82 1.91
N LEU A 40 -3.59 8.88 0.95
CA LEU A 40 -2.47 8.02 0.61
C LEU A 40 -1.31 8.82 0.00
N GLY A 41 -1.59 9.78 -0.88
CA GLY A 41 -0.57 10.64 -1.47
C GLY A 41 0.19 11.46 -0.43
N GLU A 42 -0.52 12.00 0.57
CA GLU A 42 0.11 12.67 1.71
C GLU A 42 0.99 11.72 2.52
N ALA A 43 0.51 10.53 2.85
CA ALA A 43 1.30 9.53 3.57
C ALA A 43 2.57 9.15 2.81
N PHE A 44 2.49 8.97 1.49
CA PHE A 44 3.64 8.65 0.65
C PHE A 44 4.63 9.81 0.58
N ALA A 45 4.15 11.05 0.48
CA ALA A 45 5.02 12.23 0.52
C ALA A 45 5.76 12.34 1.87
N GLN A 46 5.07 12.12 2.99
CA GLN A 46 5.70 12.08 4.31
C GLN A 46 6.74 10.96 4.40
N TRP A 47 6.44 9.76 3.89
CA TRP A 47 7.37 8.65 3.86
C TRP A 47 8.61 8.96 3.01
N CYS A 48 8.46 9.56 1.83
CA CYS A 48 9.58 9.96 0.98
C CYS A 48 10.51 11.00 1.63
N ILE A 49 9.96 11.93 2.42
CA ILE A 49 10.73 13.01 3.04
C ILE A 49 11.33 12.59 4.39
N ARG A 50 10.58 11.81 5.19
CA ARG A 50 10.86 11.55 6.61
C ARG A 50 11.15 10.08 6.92
N GLY A 51 10.92 9.17 5.97
CA GLY A 51 10.98 7.72 6.17
C GLY A 51 9.79 7.14 6.95
N ARG A 52 8.74 7.93 7.22
CA ARG A 52 7.53 7.48 7.93
C ARG A 52 6.33 8.35 7.54
N SER A 53 5.12 7.78 7.62
CA SER A 53 3.85 8.52 7.60
C SER A 53 3.27 8.68 8.99
N GLU A 54 2.39 9.66 9.16
CA GLU A 54 1.56 9.83 10.35
C GLU A 54 0.34 8.90 10.34
N LEU A 55 -0.12 8.50 9.15
CA LEU A 55 -1.12 7.46 8.98
C LEU A 55 -0.51 6.07 9.24
N ASP A 56 -1.23 5.25 10.00
CA ASP A 56 -0.90 3.83 10.16
C ASP A 56 -1.36 3.05 8.92
N LEU A 57 -0.38 2.54 8.17
CA LEU A 57 -0.60 1.75 6.96
C LEU A 57 -0.32 0.26 7.18
N SER A 58 -0.07 -0.18 8.41
CA SER A 58 0.35 -1.56 8.72
C SER A 58 -0.65 -2.62 8.27
N ALA A 59 -1.94 -2.30 8.25
CA ALA A 59 -3.00 -3.17 7.74
C ALA A 59 -2.85 -3.51 6.24
N PHE A 60 -2.11 -2.69 5.48
CA PHE A 60 -1.87 -2.88 4.05
C PHE A 60 -0.52 -3.55 3.74
N SER A 61 0.24 -3.97 4.76
CA SER A 61 1.48 -4.72 4.56
C SER A 61 1.24 -6.05 3.88
N LEU A 62 2.21 -6.49 3.09
CA LEU A 62 2.21 -7.79 2.42
C LEU A 62 2.26 -8.95 3.42
N LYS A 63 2.83 -8.71 4.62
CA LYS A 63 2.93 -9.68 5.71
C LYS A 63 1.59 -10.23 6.18
N ARG A 64 0.48 -9.53 5.93
CA ARG A 64 -0.86 -10.02 6.29
C ARG A 64 -1.23 -11.33 5.58
N PHE A 65 -0.64 -11.58 4.40
CA PHE A 65 -0.86 -12.82 3.65
C PHE A 65 0.11 -13.95 4.04
N GLU A 66 1.19 -13.66 4.76
CA GLU A 66 2.15 -14.69 5.21
C GLU A 66 1.50 -15.70 6.17
N LYS A 67 0.47 -15.28 6.93
CA LYS A 67 -0.30 -16.18 7.79
C LYS A 67 -1.31 -17.07 7.07
N ALA A 68 -1.67 -16.76 5.83
CA ALA A 68 -2.69 -17.49 5.07
C ALA A 68 -2.12 -18.65 4.22
N MET A 69 -0.78 -18.79 4.19
CA MET A 69 -0.04 -19.82 3.44
C MET A 69 0.59 -20.89 4.36
N GLY A 70 0.15 -20.96 5.62
CA GLY A 70 0.56 -21.98 6.60
C GLY A 70 -0.50 -23.04 6.83
#